data_AF-A0A536MFI4-F1
#
_entry.id   AF-A0A536MFI4-F1
#
_cell.length_a   1.000
_cell.length_b   1.000
_cell.length_c   1.000
_cell.angle_alpha   90.00
_cell.angle_beta   90.00
_cell.angle_gamma   90.00
#
_symmetry.space_group_name_H-M   'P 1'
#
loop_
_entity.id
_entity.type
_entity.pdbx_description
1 polymer ?
#
loop_
_entity_poly.entity_id
_entity_poly.type
_entity_poly.pdbx_seq_one_letter_code
_entity_poly.pdbx_strand_id
1 'polypeptide(L)'
;MSRPYRRPVVLGVTLVLSVVALARFGVPLTILVMVIGVTAAVLVGRHQAGLFTVRKKGARATGWRPTVQHQELPTPTDDPVIAFAEPVVELFTSRTPPLAHLQLKAGLRSQLDGLALGRTKRIIEAPDLLPHAAADAESWPHVEAAVRKSLDLARARGVELLPEGQNGLNQALALSATQGVLLAEWRQLEDGKTIWDGASARVRASDAFTIQRISEAMERRLLPDLFAGIARRPADFEVRLLLPYALATAFYLRLSGNPPHAFAAA
;
A
#
# COMPACT_ATOMS: atom_id res chain seq x y z
N MET A 1 -9.18 -46.92 -13.94
CA MET A 1 -9.04 -47.71 -12.69
C MET A 1 -7.70 -48.43 -12.72
N SER A 2 -6.70 -47.98 -11.96
CA SER A 2 -5.36 -48.57 -11.97
C SER A 2 -4.70 -48.55 -10.58
N ARG A 3 -4.82 -49.71 -9.91
CA ARG A 3 -3.95 -50.37 -8.91
C ARG A 3 -3.61 -49.64 -7.58
N PRO A 4 -4.25 -50.03 -6.45
CA PRO A 4 -3.86 -49.66 -5.10
C PRO A 4 -2.82 -50.66 -4.54
N TYR A 5 -1.55 -50.59 -4.95
CA TYR A 5 -0.49 -51.49 -4.43
C TYR A 5 0.86 -50.78 -4.27
N ARG A 6 0.97 -49.78 -3.39
CA ARG A 6 2.28 -49.15 -3.12
C ARG A 6 2.67 -49.08 -1.65
N ARG A 7 1.76 -48.76 -0.73
CA ARG A 7 2.08 -48.70 0.72
C ARG A 7 2.38 -50.06 1.37
N PRO A 8 1.61 -51.15 1.14
CA PRO A 8 1.90 -52.43 1.77
C PRO A 8 3.19 -53.08 1.23
N VAL A 9 3.55 -52.81 -0.03
CA VAL A 9 4.79 -53.31 -0.64
C VAL A 9 6.02 -52.64 -0.03
N VAL A 10 5.98 -51.31 0.17
CA VAL A 10 7.10 -50.58 0.80
C VAL A 10 7.31 -51.06 2.24
N LEU A 11 6.22 -51.24 3.01
CA LEU A 11 6.30 -51.76 4.38
C LEU A 11 6.85 -53.20 4.43
N GLY A 12 6.42 -54.05 3.49
CA GLY A 12 6.92 -55.43 3.37
C GLY A 12 8.43 -55.48 3.07
N VAL A 13 8.90 -54.66 2.12
CA VAL A 13 10.34 -54.58 1.77
C VAL A 13 11.16 -54.05 2.95
N THR A 14 10.65 -53.06 3.68
CA THR A 14 11.36 -52.51 4.85
C THR A 14 11.44 -53.50 6.00
N LEU A 15 10.42 -54.35 6.19
CA LEU A 15 10.47 -55.42 7.19
C LEU A 15 11.55 -56.45 6.84
N VAL A 16 11.59 -56.91 5.59
CA VAL A 16 12.60 -57.89 5.13
C VAL A 16 14.02 -57.34 5.26
N LEU A 17 14.25 -56.09 4.84
CA LEU A 17 15.56 -55.44 4.98
C LEU A 17 15.96 -55.22 6.45
N SER A 18 14.99 -54.95 7.33
CA SER A 18 15.26 -54.79 8.77
C SER A 18 15.66 -56.12 9.42
N VAL A 19 15.04 -57.23 9.02
CA VAL A 19 15.39 -58.58 9.51
C VAL A 19 16.80 -58.97 9.06
N VAL A 20 17.14 -58.72 7.79
CA VAL A 20 18.48 -58.99 7.24
C VAL A 20 19.54 -58.12 7.92
N ALA A 21 19.24 -56.84 8.14
CA ALA A 21 20.14 -55.93 8.84
C ALA A 21 20.38 -56.36 10.30
N LEU A 22 19.36 -56.90 10.98
CA LEU A 22 19.49 -57.34 12.37
C LEU A 22 20.39 -58.56 12.49
N ALA A 23 20.20 -59.51 11.56
CA ALA A 23 20.96 -60.75 11.54
C ALA A 23 22.44 -60.55 11.20
N ARG A 24 22.79 -59.49 10.46
CA ARG A 24 24.15 -59.36 9.87
C ARG A 24 24.95 -58.13 10.32
N PHE A 25 24.31 -57.07 10.77
CA PHE A 25 24.97 -55.80 11.08
C PHE A 25 24.59 -55.20 12.45
N GLY A 26 23.76 -55.90 13.22
CA GLY A 26 23.39 -55.52 14.58
C GLY A 26 22.34 -54.41 14.68
N VAL A 27 22.00 -54.06 15.93
CA VAL A 27 20.89 -53.17 16.29
C VAL A 27 20.96 -51.73 15.74
N PRO A 28 22.12 -51.06 15.61
CA PRO A 28 22.11 -49.66 15.15
C PRO A 28 21.74 -49.53 13.67
N LEU A 29 22.14 -50.48 12.82
CA LEU A 29 21.84 -50.44 11.39
C LEU A 29 20.36 -50.72 11.10
N THR A 30 19.72 -51.56 11.92
CA THR A 30 18.29 -51.87 11.77
C THR A 30 17.40 -50.70 12.14
N ILE A 31 17.77 -49.95 13.17
CA ILE A 31 17.07 -48.72 13.54
C ILE A 31 17.12 -47.74 12.37
N LEU A 32 18.27 -47.58 11.72
CA LEU A 32 18.41 -46.71 10.55
C LEU A 32 17.50 -47.16 9.39
N VAL A 33 17.49 -48.46 9.07
CA VAL A 33 16.65 -49.03 8.01
C VAL A 33 15.16 -48.87 8.31
N MET A 34 14.74 -49.09 9.56
CA MET A 34 13.35 -48.86 9.98
C MET A 34 12.96 -47.39 9.86
N VAL A 35 13.80 -46.45 10.31
CA VAL A 35 13.51 -45.01 10.24
C VAL A 35 13.33 -44.57 8.79
N ILE A 36 14.24 -44.97 7.89
CA ILE A 36 14.14 -44.66 6.46
C ILE A 36 12.90 -45.33 5.85
N GLY A 37 12.62 -46.57 6.21
CA GLY A 37 11.48 -47.31 5.70
C GLY A 37 10.12 -46.74 6.09
N VAL A 38 9.97 -46.39 7.37
CA VAL A 38 8.74 -45.79 7.91
C VAL A 38 8.53 -44.39 7.35
N THR A 39 9.58 -43.57 7.26
CA THR A 39 9.47 -42.23 6.67
C THR A 39 9.07 -42.28 5.20
N ALA A 40 9.64 -43.20 4.42
CA ALA A 40 9.23 -43.42 3.03
C ALA A 40 7.76 -43.89 2.91
N ALA A 41 7.32 -44.82 3.76
CA ALA A 41 5.95 -45.32 3.77
C ALA A 41 4.93 -44.23 4.17
N VAL A 42 5.29 -43.32 5.08
CA VAL A 42 4.48 -42.15 5.44
C VAL A 42 4.42 -41.16 4.29
N LEU A 43 5.54 -40.90 3.60
CA LEU A 43 5.59 -39.98 2.46
C LEU A 43 4.69 -40.47 1.31
N VAL A 44 4.78 -41.75 0.97
CA VAL A 44 3.94 -42.38 -0.06
C VAL A 44 2.47 -42.35 0.35
N GLY A 45 2.17 -42.60 1.63
CA GLY A 45 0.81 -42.49 2.17
C GLY A 45 0.23 -41.07 2.08
N ARG A 46 1.01 -40.05 2.43
CA ARG A 46 0.59 -38.64 2.32
C ARG A 46 0.42 -38.19 0.86
N HIS A 47 1.24 -38.70 -0.05
CA HIS A 47 1.11 -38.43 -1.49
C HIS A 47 -0.16 -39.09 -2.08
N GLN A 48 -0.50 -40.31 -1.65
CA GLN A 48 -1.71 -41.00 -2.10
C GLN A 48 -3.01 -40.40 -1.55
N ALA A 49 -2.97 -39.85 -0.33
CA ALA A 49 -4.12 -39.18 0.29
C ALA A 49 -4.41 -37.77 -0.27
N GLY A 50 -3.70 -37.33 -1.32
CA GLY A 50 -3.88 -35.99 -1.90
C GLY A 50 -3.45 -34.83 -1.00
N LEU A 51 -2.83 -35.13 0.15
CA LEU A 51 -2.39 -34.13 1.15
C LEU A 51 -1.07 -33.45 0.77
N PHE A 52 -0.44 -33.86 -0.34
CA PHE A 52 0.59 -33.07 -1.01
C PHE A 52 -0.06 -32.04 -1.94
N THR A 53 -0.78 -31.09 -1.36
CA THR A 53 -0.96 -29.81 -2.05
C THR A 53 0.37 -29.09 -1.95
N VAL A 54 1.30 -29.41 -2.85
CA VAL A 54 2.37 -28.47 -3.20
C VAL A 54 1.63 -27.30 -3.80
N ARG A 55 1.30 -26.32 -2.93
CA ARG A 55 0.79 -25.03 -3.35
C ARG A 55 1.89 -24.52 -4.27
N LYS A 56 1.69 -24.65 -5.60
CA LYS A 56 2.54 -23.99 -6.58
C LYS A 56 2.51 -22.54 -6.10
N LYS A 57 3.61 -22.08 -5.50
CA LYS A 57 3.91 -20.66 -5.47
C LYS A 57 4.05 -20.36 -6.96
N GLY A 58 2.92 -20.05 -7.61
CA GLY A 58 2.94 -19.41 -8.91
C GLY A 58 3.97 -18.31 -8.78
N ALA A 59 4.87 -18.22 -9.76
CA ALA A 59 5.95 -17.26 -9.80
C ALA A 59 5.42 -15.99 -9.14
N ARG A 60 5.95 -15.70 -7.94
CA ARG A 60 5.46 -14.57 -7.14
C ARG A 60 5.79 -13.41 -8.05
N ALA A 61 4.78 -12.90 -8.74
CA ALA A 61 4.97 -11.75 -9.59
C ALA A 61 5.66 -10.74 -8.69
N THR A 62 6.86 -10.32 -9.06
CA THR A 62 7.54 -9.14 -8.53
C THR A 62 6.78 -7.89 -8.98
N GLY A 63 5.45 -7.98 -9.04
CA GLY A 63 4.53 -6.88 -9.19
C GLY A 63 4.06 -6.54 -7.79
N TRP A 64 4.21 -5.27 -7.44
CA TRP A 64 3.63 -4.72 -6.24
C TRP A 64 2.15 -5.09 -6.18
N ARG A 65 1.78 -5.89 -5.19
CA ARG A 65 0.39 -6.09 -4.78
C ARG A 65 0.32 -5.58 -3.35
N PRO A 66 -0.40 -4.49 -3.07
CA PRO A 66 -0.58 -4.06 -1.70
C PRO A 66 -1.15 -5.23 -0.92
N THR A 67 -0.54 -5.56 0.22
CA THR A 67 -1.06 -6.61 1.09
C THR A 67 -2.28 -6.04 1.78
N VAL A 68 -3.43 -6.16 1.13
CA VAL A 68 -4.68 -5.60 1.60
C VAL A 68 -5.16 -6.42 2.81
N GLN A 69 -4.90 -5.92 4.03
CA GLN A 69 -5.48 -6.49 5.24
C GLN A 69 -6.96 -6.10 5.41
N HIS A 70 -7.45 -5.08 4.68
CA HIS A 70 -8.79 -4.51 4.83
C HIS A 70 -9.53 -4.37 3.50
N GLN A 71 -10.71 -4.99 3.42
CA GLN A 71 -11.61 -4.82 2.29
C GLN A 71 -12.18 -3.40 2.31
N GLU A 72 -11.91 -2.62 1.26
CA GLU A 72 -12.60 -1.35 1.01
C GLU A 72 -14.09 -1.62 0.83
N LEU A 73 -14.92 -0.70 1.32
CA LEU A 73 -16.33 -0.70 0.97
C LEU A 73 -16.46 -0.53 -0.56
N PRO A 74 -17.52 -1.06 -1.18
CA PRO A 74 -17.73 -0.84 -2.60
C PRO A 74 -17.88 0.65 -2.90
N THR A 75 -17.35 1.09 -4.04
CA THR A 75 -17.54 2.46 -4.52
C THR A 75 -19.04 2.74 -4.67
N PRO A 76 -19.56 3.84 -4.07
CA PRO A 76 -20.96 4.21 -4.23
C PRO A 76 -21.30 4.41 -5.71
N THR A 77 -22.46 3.91 -6.14
CA THR A 77 -22.94 4.07 -7.53
C THR A 77 -23.06 5.55 -7.93
N ASP A 78 -23.40 6.40 -6.95
CA ASP A 78 -23.61 7.84 -7.15
C ASP A 78 -22.40 8.67 -6.69
N ASP A 79 -21.16 8.17 -6.82
CA ASP A 79 -19.96 8.96 -6.51
C ASP A 79 -19.75 10.07 -7.57
N PRO A 80 -20.01 11.35 -7.24
CA PRO A 80 -20.02 12.40 -8.23
C PRO A 80 -18.59 12.75 -8.68
N VAL A 81 -18.46 13.07 -9.97
CA VAL A 81 -17.23 13.64 -10.52
C VAL A 81 -17.18 15.12 -10.20
N ILE A 82 -16.06 15.57 -9.63
CA ILE A 82 -15.79 16.94 -9.25
C ILE A 82 -14.58 17.48 -10.01
N ALA A 83 -14.53 18.80 -10.20
CA ALA A 83 -13.35 19.48 -10.69
C ALA A 83 -12.35 19.69 -9.53
N PHE A 84 -11.13 19.21 -9.71
CA PHE A 84 -10.03 19.37 -8.75
C PHE A 84 -8.94 20.23 -9.37
N ALA A 85 -8.96 21.51 -9.00
CA ALA A 85 -7.97 22.49 -9.42
C ALA A 85 -6.67 22.33 -8.63
N GLU A 86 -5.65 23.10 -9.01
CA GLU A 86 -4.42 23.19 -8.26
C GLU A 86 -4.70 23.55 -6.79
N PRO A 87 -4.19 22.77 -5.82
CA PRO A 87 -4.50 22.97 -4.41
C PRO A 87 -4.01 24.33 -3.89
N VAL A 88 -4.83 24.97 -3.05
CA VAL A 88 -4.46 26.14 -2.25
C VAL A 88 -4.61 25.79 -0.76
N VAL A 89 -3.77 26.38 0.09
CA VAL A 89 -3.70 25.99 1.51
C VAL A 89 -4.98 26.32 2.29
N GLU A 90 -5.70 27.34 1.84
CA GLU A 90 -6.99 27.79 2.38
C GLU A 90 -8.08 26.73 2.31
N LEU A 91 -7.96 25.75 1.40
CA LEU A 91 -8.90 24.62 1.33
C LEU A 91 -8.89 23.79 2.62
N PHE A 92 -7.80 23.81 3.38
CA PHE A 92 -7.59 22.96 4.54
C PHE A 92 -7.76 23.68 5.88
N THR A 93 -7.87 25.02 5.88
CA THR A 93 -7.94 25.83 7.12
C THR A 93 -9.23 25.60 7.89
N SER A 94 -10.35 25.43 7.19
CA SER A 94 -11.68 25.46 7.82
C SER A 94 -12.09 24.17 8.52
N ARG A 95 -11.30 23.07 8.42
CA ARG A 95 -11.67 21.71 8.88
C ARG A 95 -13.10 21.30 8.49
N THR A 96 -13.68 21.96 7.50
CA THR A 96 -15.03 21.66 7.06
C THR A 96 -15.01 20.28 6.43
N PRO A 97 -16.07 19.49 6.62
CA PRO A 97 -16.14 18.18 5.99
C PRO A 97 -16.03 18.35 4.48
N PRO A 98 -15.40 17.39 3.79
CA PRO A 98 -14.92 17.59 2.45
C PRO A 98 -16.12 17.80 1.54
N LEU A 99 -15.99 18.73 0.59
CA LEU A 99 -17.07 19.09 -0.34
C LEU A 99 -18.35 19.57 0.35
N ALA A 100 -18.24 20.27 1.49
CA ALA A 100 -19.40 20.86 2.18
C ALA A 100 -20.26 21.75 1.27
N HIS A 101 -19.65 22.37 0.26
CA HIS A 101 -20.34 23.20 -0.73
C HIS A 101 -21.24 22.41 -1.69
N LEU A 102 -21.01 21.11 -1.90
CA LEU A 102 -21.75 20.29 -2.88
C LEU A 102 -23.11 19.75 -2.39
N GLN A 103 -23.60 20.17 -1.22
CA GLN A 103 -24.91 19.75 -0.65
C GLN A 103 -25.22 18.25 -0.82
N LEU A 104 -24.24 17.37 -0.57
CA LEU A 104 -24.41 15.92 -0.71
C LEU A 104 -25.42 15.38 0.30
N LYS A 105 -26.26 14.42 -0.12
CA LYS A 105 -27.18 13.69 0.77
C LYS A 105 -26.38 13.02 1.91
N ALA A 106 -26.90 13.07 3.13
CA ALA A 106 -26.21 12.55 4.32
C ALA A 106 -25.80 11.06 4.18
N GLY A 107 -26.68 10.23 3.59
CA GLY A 107 -26.39 8.82 3.34
C GLY A 107 -25.21 8.60 2.39
N LEU A 108 -25.17 9.34 1.27
CA LEU A 108 -24.04 9.30 0.33
C LEU A 108 -22.75 9.79 1.01
N ARG A 109 -22.84 10.84 1.82
CA ARG A 109 -21.69 11.37 2.56
C ARG A 109 -21.07 10.33 3.49
N SER A 110 -21.91 9.56 4.19
CA SER A 110 -21.45 8.47 5.05
C SER A 110 -20.83 7.32 4.26
N GLN A 111 -21.36 7.00 3.08
CA GLN A 111 -20.78 5.97 2.21
C GLN A 111 -19.42 6.38 1.65
N LEU A 112 -19.29 7.62 1.17
CA LEU A 112 -18.02 8.18 0.68
C LEU A 112 -16.97 8.21 1.79
N ASP A 113 -17.38 8.58 3.01
CA ASP A 113 -16.49 8.58 4.16
C ASP A 113 -16.05 7.17 4.57
N GLY A 114 -16.97 6.19 4.56
CA GLY A 114 -16.65 4.80 4.82
C GLY A 114 -15.69 4.18 3.78
N LEU A 115 -15.91 4.49 2.50
CA LEU A 115 -14.99 4.12 1.42
C LEU A 115 -13.60 4.74 1.65
N ALA A 116 -13.57 6.05 1.92
CA ALA A 116 -12.33 6.78 2.15
C ALA A 116 -11.54 6.21 3.33
N LEU A 117 -12.20 5.82 4.44
CA LEU A 117 -11.54 5.14 5.57
C LEU A 117 -10.84 3.85 5.15
N GLY A 118 -11.51 3.02 4.35
CA GLY A 118 -10.93 1.78 3.82
C GLY A 118 -9.71 2.06 2.95
N ARG A 119 -9.83 3.01 2.02
CA ARG A 119 -8.77 3.39 1.07
C ARG A 119 -7.59 4.03 1.78
N THR A 120 -7.83 4.97 2.69
CA THR A 120 -6.81 5.57 3.56
C THR A 120 -6.03 4.50 4.31
N LYS A 121 -6.72 3.52 4.89
CA LYS A 121 -6.04 2.43 5.61
C LYS A 121 -5.10 1.65 4.70
N ARG A 122 -5.54 1.31 3.48
CA ARG A 122 -4.68 0.63 2.51
C ARG A 122 -3.47 1.47 2.09
N ILE A 123 -3.67 2.77 1.82
CA ILE A 123 -2.58 3.68 1.40
C ILE A 123 -1.53 3.75 2.51
N ILE A 124 -1.99 3.96 3.74
CA ILE A 124 -1.14 4.20 4.88
C ILE A 124 -0.41 2.93 5.37
N GLU A 125 -1.03 1.75 5.20
CA GLU A 125 -0.45 0.45 5.56
C GLU A 125 0.36 -0.18 4.43
N ALA A 126 0.41 0.43 3.25
CA ALA A 126 1.26 -0.06 2.18
C ALA A 126 2.74 0.00 2.61
N PRO A 127 3.52 -1.08 2.37
CA PRO A 127 4.91 -1.15 2.82
C PRO A 127 5.77 -0.10 2.12
N ASP A 128 6.65 0.52 2.91
CA ASP A 128 7.72 1.47 2.56
C ASP A 128 7.49 2.32 1.29
N LEU A 129 6.75 3.42 1.49
CA LEU A 129 6.21 4.23 0.41
C LEU A 129 7.25 5.16 -0.22
N LEU A 130 8.19 5.67 0.58
CA LEU A 130 9.26 6.52 0.08
C LEU A 130 10.16 5.78 -0.91
N PRO A 131 10.68 4.57 -0.62
CA PRO A 131 11.41 3.78 -1.60
C PRO A 131 10.56 3.36 -2.79
N HIS A 132 9.26 3.15 -2.61
CA HIS A 132 8.37 2.87 -3.75
C HIS A 132 8.32 4.05 -4.72
N ALA A 133 8.02 5.25 -4.23
CA ALA A 133 7.99 6.45 -5.07
C ALA A 133 9.38 6.83 -5.59
N ALA A 134 10.45 6.61 -4.82
CA ALA A 134 11.82 6.86 -5.26
C ALA A 134 12.31 5.83 -6.30
N ALA A 135 11.79 4.60 -6.26
CA ALA A 135 12.08 3.57 -7.26
C ALA A 135 11.32 3.82 -8.58
N ASP A 136 10.23 4.58 -8.56
CA ASP A 136 9.49 4.96 -9.75
C ASP A 136 9.93 6.34 -10.27
N ALA A 137 10.67 6.31 -11.38
CA ALA A 137 11.20 7.50 -12.04
C ALA A 137 10.10 8.45 -12.55
N GLU A 138 8.87 7.97 -12.80
CA GLU A 138 7.76 8.82 -13.21
C GLU A 138 7.12 9.55 -12.02
N SER A 139 7.15 8.94 -10.85
CA SER A 139 6.43 9.42 -9.67
C SER A 139 7.28 10.32 -8.77
N TRP A 140 8.59 10.07 -8.66
CA TRP A 140 9.49 10.85 -7.82
C TRP A 140 9.51 12.37 -8.12
N PRO A 141 9.54 12.83 -9.39
CA PRO A 141 9.54 14.27 -9.69
C PRO A 141 8.30 15.00 -9.15
N HIS A 142 7.16 14.32 -9.05
CA HIS A 142 5.94 14.90 -8.47
C HIS A 142 6.04 15.07 -6.95
N VAL A 143 6.72 14.14 -6.26
CA VAL A 143 7.03 14.26 -4.83
C VAL A 143 7.95 15.45 -4.58
N GLU A 144 9.06 15.55 -5.32
CA GLU A 144 10.01 16.66 -5.18
C GLU A 144 9.35 18.02 -5.44
N ALA A 145 8.53 18.11 -6.49
CA ALA A 145 7.80 19.32 -6.82
C ALA A 145 6.82 19.73 -5.72
N ALA A 146 6.09 18.77 -5.14
CA ALA A 146 5.16 19.04 -4.05
C ALA A 146 5.89 19.47 -2.76
N VAL A 147 7.01 18.84 -2.42
CA VAL A 147 7.86 19.26 -1.29
C VAL A 147 8.38 20.67 -1.51
N ARG A 148 8.91 20.97 -2.70
CA ARG A 148 9.40 22.32 -3.04
C ARG A 148 8.31 23.37 -2.89
N LYS A 149 7.13 23.15 -3.49
CA LYS A 149 5.97 24.05 -3.37
C LYS A 149 5.54 24.26 -1.92
N SER A 150 5.65 23.24 -1.08
CA SER A 150 5.27 23.32 0.34
C SER A 150 6.27 24.13 1.16
N LEU A 151 7.57 23.96 0.89
CA LEU A 151 8.62 24.79 1.50
C LEU A 151 8.53 26.24 1.05
N ASP A 152 8.25 26.48 -0.24
CA ASP A 152 8.07 27.83 -0.78
C ASP A 152 6.84 28.51 -0.15
N LEU A 153 5.74 27.78 0.03
CA LEU A 153 4.57 28.26 0.76
C LEU A 153 4.92 28.60 2.22
N ALA A 154 5.65 27.74 2.91
CA ALA A 154 6.07 27.99 4.30
C ALA A 154 6.90 29.28 4.40
N ARG A 155 7.87 29.48 3.49
CA ARG A 155 8.67 30.71 3.43
C ARG A 155 7.83 31.94 3.09
N ALA A 156 6.91 31.82 2.13
CA ALA A 156 6.00 32.91 1.76
C ALA A 156 5.08 33.33 2.92
N ARG A 157 4.78 32.40 3.84
CA ARG A 157 4.03 32.68 5.07
C ARG A 157 4.91 33.13 6.23
N GLY A 158 6.22 33.27 6.05
CA GLY A 158 7.14 33.74 7.10
C GLY A 158 7.53 32.68 8.12
N VAL A 159 7.46 31.39 7.77
CA VAL A 159 8.01 30.32 8.61
C VAL A 159 9.53 30.33 8.50
N GLU A 160 10.22 30.45 9.63
CA GLU A 160 11.69 30.38 9.69
C GLU A 160 12.14 28.93 9.86
N LEU A 161 12.97 28.44 8.93
CA LEU A 161 13.45 27.05 8.90
C LEU A 161 14.84 26.93 9.52
N LEU A 162 15.01 26.00 10.44
CA LEU A 162 16.31 25.66 11.01
C LEU A 162 17.01 24.59 10.15
N PRO A 163 18.32 24.76 9.84
CA PRO A 163 19.07 23.75 9.10
C PRO A 163 19.07 22.37 9.79
N GLU A 164 19.13 22.35 11.12
CA GLU A 164 19.25 21.13 11.93
C GLU A 164 18.03 20.19 11.80
N GLY A 165 16.83 20.75 11.66
CA GLY A 165 15.60 19.97 11.51
C GLY A 165 15.02 19.95 10.08
N GLN A 166 15.73 20.54 9.11
CA GLN A 166 15.27 20.60 7.73
C GLN A 166 15.09 19.21 7.11
N ASN A 167 15.93 18.25 7.48
CA ASN A 167 15.80 16.86 7.02
C ASN A 167 14.50 16.21 7.50
N GLY A 168 14.14 16.41 8.78
CA GLY A 168 12.87 15.91 9.35
C GLY A 168 11.66 16.54 8.68
N LEU A 169 11.69 17.85 8.46
CA LEU A 169 10.65 18.57 7.72
C LEU A 169 10.51 18.04 6.30
N ASN A 170 11.60 17.92 5.55
CA ASN A 170 11.59 17.40 4.18
C ASN A 170 11.05 15.97 4.14
N GLN A 171 11.45 15.11 5.08
CA GLN A 171 10.96 13.75 5.18
C GLN A 171 9.46 13.69 5.47
N ALA A 172 8.96 14.51 6.39
CA ALA A 172 7.54 14.61 6.69
C ALA A 172 6.72 15.05 5.47
N LEU A 173 7.19 16.07 4.75
CA LEU A 173 6.55 16.55 3.53
C LEU A 173 6.61 15.51 2.41
N ALA A 174 7.74 14.83 2.24
CA ALA A 174 7.92 13.80 1.22
C ALA A 174 7.04 12.58 1.49
N LEU A 175 6.93 12.13 2.75
CA LEU A 175 6.03 11.05 3.15
C LEU A 175 4.58 11.40 2.86
N SER A 176 4.17 12.64 3.16
CA SER A 176 2.82 13.13 2.90
C SER A 176 2.52 13.25 1.41
N ALA A 177 3.44 13.82 0.62
CA ALA A 177 3.37 13.90 -0.83
C ALA A 177 3.28 12.52 -1.49
N THR A 178 4.05 11.55 -1.00
CA THR A 178 4.02 10.17 -1.50
C THR A 178 2.64 9.53 -1.35
N GLN A 179 1.90 9.82 -0.27
CA GLN A 179 0.52 9.33 -0.15
C GLN A 179 -0.40 9.90 -1.23
N GLY A 180 -0.16 11.15 -1.63
CA GLY A 180 -0.90 11.81 -2.71
C GLY A 180 -0.63 11.17 -4.07
N VAL A 181 0.63 10.85 -4.36
CA VAL A 181 1.03 10.10 -5.57
C VAL A 181 0.33 8.75 -5.63
N LEU A 182 0.37 7.97 -4.55
CA LEU A 182 -0.28 6.65 -4.48
C LEU A 182 -1.78 6.72 -4.69
N LEU A 183 -2.43 7.73 -4.11
CA LEU A 183 -3.85 7.96 -4.33
C LEU A 183 -4.15 8.23 -5.81
N ALA A 184 -3.32 9.05 -6.48
CA ALA A 184 -3.47 9.35 -7.89
C ALA A 184 -3.23 8.11 -8.77
N GLU A 185 -2.23 7.30 -8.45
CA GLU A 185 -1.93 6.05 -9.14
C GLU A 185 -3.06 5.04 -9.01
N TRP A 186 -3.60 4.83 -7.81
CA TRP A 186 -4.76 3.96 -7.61
C TRP A 186 -5.97 4.43 -8.38
N ARG A 187 -6.24 5.73 -8.34
CA ARG A 187 -7.29 6.31 -9.17
C ARG A 187 -7.07 5.99 -10.65
N GLN A 188 -5.85 6.18 -11.16
CA GLN A 188 -5.55 5.93 -12.57
C GLN A 188 -5.57 4.44 -12.94
N LEU A 189 -5.36 3.53 -11.98
CA LEU A 189 -5.57 2.09 -12.18
C LEU A 189 -7.05 1.73 -12.26
N GLU A 190 -7.91 2.42 -11.52
CA GLU A 190 -9.37 2.22 -11.52
C GLU A 190 -10.04 2.88 -12.74
N ASP A 191 -9.70 4.15 -13.00
CA ASP A 191 -10.39 5.02 -13.95
C ASP A 191 -9.62 5.17 -15.28
N GLY A 192 -8.36 4.72 -15.35
CA GLY A 192 -7.49 4.97 -16.49
C GLY A 192 -6.94 6.40 -16.50
N LYS A 193 -6.69 6.93 -17.72
CA LYS A 193 -6.10 8.26 -17.88
C LYS A 193 -7.05 9.34 -17.36
N THR A 194 -6.53 10.24 -16.53
CA THR A 194 -7.32 11.34 -15.95
C THR A 194 -7.76 12.31 -17.04
N ILE A 195 -9.04 12.69 -17.00
CA ILE A 195 -9.61 13.71 -17.89
C ILE A 195 -9.41 15.08 -17.25
N TRP A 196 -9.00 16.07 -18.04
CA TRP A 196 -8.75 17.44 -17.61
C TRP A 196 -9.73 18.40 -18.28
N ASP A 197 -10.21 19.37 -17.52
CA ASP A 197 -11.00 20.52 -17.97
C ASP A 197 -10.23 21.81 -17.62
N GLY A 198 -9.54 22.36 -18.61
CA GLY A 198 -8.54 23.43 -18.40
C GLY A 198 -7.47 22.99 -17.39
N ALA A 199 -7.34 23.74 -16.30
CA ALA A 199 -6.40 23.47 -15.20
C ALA A 199 -7.00 22.59 -14.08
N SER A 200 -8.18 21.99 -14.29
CA SER A 200 -8.83 21.15 -13.30
C SER A 200 -8.88 19.69 -13.74
N ALA A 201 -8.43 18.78 -12.88
CA ALA A 201 -8.60 17.36 -13.09
C ALA A 201 -10.03 16.93 -12.72
N ARG A 202 -10.64 16.06 -13.53
CA ARG A 202 -11.90 15.41 -13.16
C ARG A 202 -11.59 14.27 -12.21
N VAL A 203 -11.94 14.44 -10.95
CA VAL A 203 -11.74 13.43 -9.87
C VAL A 203 -13.06 12.99 -9.27
N ARG A 204 -13.08 11.88 -8.53
CA ARG A 204 -14.28 11.45 -7.80
C ARG A 204 -14.36 12.17 -6.46
N ALA A 205 -15.56 12.38 -5.94
CA ALA A 205 -15.71 12.96 -4.61
C ALA A 205 -15.05 12.07 -3.55
N SER A 206 -15.09 10.75 -3.71
CA SER A 206 -14.37 9.81 -2.84
C SER A 206 -12.88 10.10 -2.71
N ASP A 207 -12.22 10.65 -3.74
CA ASP A 207 -10.81 11.05 -3.69
C ASP A 207 -10.60 12.22 -2.73
N ALA A 208 -11.50 13.22 -2.74
CA ALA A 208 -11.45 14.35 -1.81
C ALA A 208 -11.66 13.92 -0.35
N PHE A 209 -12.58 12.97 -0.10
CA PHE A 209 -12.74 12.37 1.22
C PHE A 209 -11.48 11.61 1.64
N THR A 210 -10.87 10.87 0.72
CA THR A 210 -9.64 10.11 0.98
C THR A 210 -8.45 11.02 1.29
N ILE A 211 -8.29 12.13 0.55
CA ILE A 211 -7.28 13.18 0.82
C ILE A 211 -7.41 13.69 2.26
N GLN A 212 -8.63 14.04 2.68
CA GLN A 212 -8.87 14.51 4.05
C GLN A 212 -8.50 13.44 5.08
N ARG A 213 -8.94 12.19 4.89
CA ARG A 213 -8.67 11.10 5.82
C ARG A 213 -7.18 10.76 5.93
N ILE A 214 -6.45 10.77 4.83
CA ILE A 214 -5.00 10.58 4.86
C ILE A 214 -4.34 11.76 5.58
N SER A 215 -4.78 12.99 5.33
CA SER A 215 -4.22 14.19 5.96
C SER A 215 -4.40 14.17 7.48
N GLU A 216 -5.59 13.82 7.96
CA GLU A 216 -5.86 13.62 9.39
C GLU A 216 -4.94 12.55 10.03
N ALA A 217 -4.68 11.46 9.30
CA ALA A 217 -3.81 10.40 9.77
C ALA A 217 -2.32 10.78 9.72
N MET A 218 -1.89 11.53 8.71
CA MET A 218 -0.51 12.03 8.57
C MET A 218 -0.20 13.10 9.61
N GLU A 219 -1.14 14.01 9.90
CA GLU A 219 -0.99 14.97 11.00
C GLU A 219 -0.65 14.23 12.30
N ARG A 220 -1.42 13.20 12.68
CA ARG A 220 -1.16 12.44 13.91
C ARG A 220 0.21 11.74 13.95
N ARG A 221 0.77 11.36 12.79
CA ARG A 221 2.01 10.58 12.70
C ARG A 221 3.26 11.45 12.55
N LEU A 222 3.17 12.53 11.78
CA LEU A 222 4.31 13.31 11.30
C LEU A 222 4.46 14.65 12.02
N LEU A 223 3.58 14.98 12.97
CA LEU A 223 3.65 16.21 13.76
C LEU A 223 5.06 16.45 14.38
N PRO A 224 5.72 15.46 15.00
CA PRO A 224 7.05 15.67 15.57
C PRO A 224 8.08 16.12 14.51
N ASP A 225 8.16 15.40 13.40
CA ASP A 225 9.13 15.66 12.33
C ASP A 225 8.83 16.95 11.57
N LEU A 226 7.54 17.29 11.42
CA LEU A 226 7.09 18.54 10.81
C LEU A 226 7.58 19.76 11.61
N PHE A 227 7.50 19.70 12.93
CA PHE A 227 7.91 20.80 13.80
C PHE A 227 9.41 20.81 14.10
N ALA A 228 10.12 19.69 13.93
CA ALA A 228 11.56 19.59 14.19
C ALA A 228 12.39 20.63 13.41
N GLY A 229 11.95 21.02 12.21
CA GLY A 229 12.65 21.98 11.34
C GLY A 229 12.23 23.45 11.47
N ILE A 230 11.39 23.81 12.43
CA ILE A 230 10.76 25.13 12.48
C ILE A 230 11.25 25.93 13.69
N ALA A 231 12.02 26.99 13.41
CA ALA A 231 12.50 27.92 14.43
C ALA A 231 11.37 28.80 14.96
N ARG A 232 10.58 29.33 14.02
CA ARG A 232 9.54 30.32 14.30
C ARG A 232 8.34 30.09 13.41
N ARG A 233 7.16 30.13 14.02
CA ARG A 233 5.88 30.16 13.30
C ARG A 233 5.26 31.55 13.40
N PRO A 234 4.69 32.07 12.31
CA PRO A 234 3.89 33.29 12.36
C PRO A 234 2.55 32.99 13.07
N ALA A 235 1.85 34.03 13.54
CA ALA A 235 0.60 33.87 14.30
C ALA A 235 -0.61 33.51 13.43
N ASP A 236 -0.53 33.78 12.13
CA ASP A 236 -1.60 33.66 11.14
C ASP A 236 -1.48 32.40 10.26
N PHE A 237 -0.46 31.57 10.47
CA PHE A 237 -0.26 30.34 9.69
C PHE A 237 -0.11 29.10 10.56
N GLU A 238 -0.97 28.11 10.30
CA GLU A 238 -0.86 26.80 10.90
C GLU A 238 0.07 25.90 10.07
N VAL A 239 1.28 25.68 10.56
CA VAL A 239 2.30 24.80 9.94
C VAL A 239 1.75 23.43 9.53
N ARG A 240 0.86 22.84 10.35
CA ARG A 240 0.25 21.54 10.05
C ARG A 240 -0.45 21.47 8.68
N LEU A 241 -0.86 22.61 8.13
CA LEU A 241 -1.51 22.71 6.82
C LEU A 241 -0.54 22.40 5.67
N LEU A 242 0.76 22.39 5.93
CA LEU A 242 1.76 21.96 4.94
C LEU A 242 1.62 20.48 4.57
N LEU A 243 1.16 19.61 5.49
CA LEU A 243 0.94 18.18 5.21
C LEU A 243 -0.21 17.96 4.20
N PRO A 244 -1.46 18.40 4.45
CA PRO A 244 -2.54 18.24 3.47
C PRO A 244 -2.24 18.97 2.15
N TYR A 245 -1.54 20.10 2.20
CA TYR A 245 -1.11 20.81 1.00
C TYR A 245 -0.10 20.00 0.17
N ALA A 246 0.94 19.43 0.79
CA ALA A 246 1.92 18.59 0.11
C ALA A 246 1.26 17.36 -0.54
N LEU A 247 0.38 16.68 0.21
CA LEU A 247 -0.38 15.53 -0.27
C LEU A 247 -1.25 15.88 -1.48
N ALA A 248 -2.10 16.89 -1.35
CA ALA A 248 -3.01 17.29 -2.41
C ALA A 248 -2.26 17.77 -3.65
N THR A 249 -1.14 18.47 -3.46
CA THR A 249 -0.29 18.96 -4.56
C THR A 249 0.33 17.80 -5.31
N ALA A 250 0.89 16.82 -4.60
CA ALA A 250 1.47 15.64 -5.23
C ALA A 250 0.41 14.81 -5.98
N PHE A 251 -0.78 14.65 -5.38
CA PHE A 251 -1.93 14.04 -6.04
C PHE A 251 -2.27 14.76 -7.35
N TYR A 252 -2.50 16.08 -7.31
CA TYR A 252 -2.81 16.88 -8.49
C TYR A 252 -1.74 16.76 -9.59
N LEU A 253 -0.46 16.86 -9.22
CA LEU A 253 0.65 16.77 -10.18
C LEU A 253 0.72 15.38 -10.82
N ARG A 254 0.57 14.31 -10.03
CA ARG A 254 0.64 12.92 -10.52
C ARG A 254 -0.50 12.56 -11.47
N LEU A 255 -1.66 13.21 -11.35
CA LEU A 255 -2.80 13.00 -12.25
C LEU A 255 -2.53 13.38 -13.71
N SER A 256 -1.53 14.24 -13.97
CA SER A 256 -1.13 14.62 -15.33
C SER A 256 -0.29 13.54 -16.02
N GLY A 257 0.31 12.63 -15.23
CA GLY A 257 1.09 11.51 -15.71
C GLY A 257 0.23 10.42 -16.34
N ASN A 258 0.90 9.47 -16.99
CA ASN A 258 0.21 8.29 -17.53
C ASN A 258 -0.22 7.35 -16.40
N PRO A 259 -1.29 6.56 -16.63
CA PRO A 259 -1.65 5.49 -15.71
C PRO A 259 -0.46 4.57 -15.48
N PRO A 260 -0.17 4.19 -14.23
CA PRO A 260 0.96 3.32 -13.93
C PRO A 260 0.79 1.98 -14.65
N HIS A 261 1.90 1.46 -15.18
CA HIS A 261 1.92 0.18 -15.88
C HIS A 261 1.79 -1.00 -14.91
N ALA A 262 0.59 -1.24 -14.38
CA ALA A 262 0.37 -2.38 -13.49
C ALA A 262 0.53 -3.76 -14.19
N PHE A 263 0.59 -3.81 -15.53
CA PHE A 263 0.56 -5.06 -16.30
C PHE A 263 1.43 -5.11 -17.58
N ALA A 264 2.39 -4.20 -17.79
CA ALA A 264 3.17 -4.16 -19.04
C ALA A 264 4.33 -5.17 -19.14
N ALA A 265 4.42 -6.15 -18.23
CA ALA A 265 5.32 -7.30 -18.38
C ALA A 265 4.48 -8.55 -18.68
N ALA A 266 4.21 -8.76 -19.97
CA ALA A 266 3.75 -10.03 -20.53
C ALA A 266 4.96 -10.92 -20.85
#